data_AF-A0A7S1AC32-F1
#
_entry.id   AF-A0A7S1AC32-F1
#
_cell.length_a   1.000
_cell.length_b   1.000
_cell.length_c   1.000
_cell.angle_alpha   90.00
_cell.angle_beta   90.00
_cell.angle_gamma   90.00
#
_symmetry.space_group_name_H-M   'P 1'
#
loop_
_entity.id
_entity.type
_entity.pdbx_description
1 polymer ?
#
loop_
_entity_poly.entity_id
_entity_poly.type
_entity_poly.pdbx_seq_one_letter_code
_entity_poly.pdbx_strand_id
1 'polypeptide(L)'
;EFTAVVSALGRLSLWQESLALLREMSEKGVRPDLRAYGSAIGACQQGFQWQMGFVLLREMRGQRLTPNLICHSSIISACARRSQWSWALHTFNEARAMNLKLDVAAFSSVMGACERGSRGRVALTLMEEAKLSSVQLDVICYVAAVSACRYDG
;
A
#
# COMPACT_ATOMS: atom_id res chain seq x y z
N GLU A 1 3.92 22.32 13.49
CA GLU A 1 2.48 22.53 13.21
C GLU A 1 2.02 21.79 11.96
N PHE A 2 2.72 21.89 10.82
CA PHE A 2 2.33 21.21 9.57
C PHE A 2 2.14 19.68 9.66
N THR A 3 3.02 18.96 10.37
CA THR A 3 2.93 17.49 10.48
C THR A 3 1.63 17.01 11.14
N ALA A 4 1.13 17.75 12.14
CA ALA A 4 -0.15 17.44 12.79
C ALA A 4 -1.33 17.65 11.83
N VAL A 5 -1.26 18.67 10.98
CA VAL A 5 -2.27 18.96 9.96
C VAL A 5 -2.25 17.89 8.86
N VAL A 6 -1.09 17.47 8.34
CA VAL A 6 -1.04 16.35 7.36
C VAL A 6 -1.61 15.07 7.97
N SER A 7 -1.29 14.78 9.23
CA SER A 7 -1.86 13.63 9.94
C SER A 7 -3.37 13.73 10.15
N ALA A 8 -3.91 14.93 10.39
CA ALA A 8 -5.35 15.15 10.49
C ALA A 8 -6.05 15.02 9.13
N LEU A 9 -5.47 15.57 8.07
CA LEU A 9 -5.99 15.46 6.70
C LEU A 9 -5.93 14.02 6.16
N GLY A 10 -4.90 13.27 6.54
CA GLY A 10 -4.81 11.84 6.26
C GLY A 10 -5.94 11.04 6.91
N ARG A 11 -6.41 11.44 8.10
CA ARG A 11 -7.59 10.84 8.74
C ARG A 11 -8.91 11.22 8.07
N LEU A 12 -8.97 12.41 7.45
CA LEU A 12 -10.14 12.89 6.73
C LEU A 12 -10.20 12.40 5.27
N SER A 13 -9.24 11.57 4.82
CA SER A 13 -9.15 11.05 3.44
C SER A 13 -8.99 12.14 2.36
N LEU A 14 -8.57 13.35 2.77
CA LEU A 14 -8.34 14.48 1.87
C LEU A 14 -6.93 14.39 1.28
N TRP A 15 -6.77 13.46 0.35
CA TRP A 15 -5.47 13.19 -0.29
C TRP A 15 -4.94 14.41 -1.05
N GLN A 16 -5.82 15.17 -1.70
CA GLN A 16 -5.46 16.39 -2.43
C GLN A 16 -4.90 17.46 -1.50
N GLU A 17 -5.55 17.69 -0.36
CA GLU A 17 -5.11 18.67 0.63
C GLU A 17 -3.83 18.22 1.35
N SER A 18 -3.70 16.93 1.65
CA SER A 18 -2.47 16.37 2.23
C SER A 18 -1.27 16.56 1.31
N LEU A 19 -1.47 16.42 -0.01
CA LEU A 19 -0.44 16.70 -1.02
C LEU A 19 -0.13 18.18 -1.17
N ALA A 20 -1.17 19.03 -1.18
CA ALA A 20 -1.00 20.47 -1.23
C ALA A 20 -0.16 20.96 -0.03
N LEU A 21 -0.45 20.44 1.17
CA LEU A 21 0.29 20.80 2.38
C LEU A 21 1.74 20.28 2.35
N LEU A 22 1.99 19.08 1.82
CA LEU A 22 3.36 18.58 1.61
C LEU A 22 4.19 19.47 0.67
N ARG A 23 3.55 19.96 -0.40
CA ARG A 23 4.18 20.90 -1.34
C ARG A 23 4.44 22.25 -0.67
N GLU A 24 3.46 22.77 0.05
CA GLU A 24 3.58 24.04 0.78
C GLU A 24 4.71 23.97 1.83
N MET A 25 4.85 22.85 2.55
CA MET A 25 5.99 22.64 3.45
C MET A 25 7.32 22.79 2.70
N SER A 26 7.44 22.14 1.54
CA SER A 26 8.66 22.16 0.74
C SER A 26 8.95 23.57 0.17
N GLU A 27 7.93 24.28 -0.29
CA GLU A 27 8.03 25.66 -0.78
C GLU A 27 8.44 26.64 0.32
N LYS A 28 7.97 26.42 1.56
CA LYS A 28 8.36 27.19 2.75
C LYS A 28 9.72 26.78 3.32
N GLY A 29 10.47 25.90 2.64
CA GLY A 29 11.78 25.41 3.07
C GLY A 29 11.73 24.42 4.25
N VAL A 30 10.54 23.96 4.64
CA VAL A 30 10.34 22.96 5.69
C VAL A 30 10.39 21.57 5.06
N ARG A 31 11.42 20.80 5.37
CA ARG A 31 11.54 19.43 4.86
C ARG A 31 10.46 18.53 5.48
N PRO A 32 9.58 17.92 4.67
CA PRO A 32 8.62 16.95 5.18
C PRO A 32 9.34 15.74 5.77
N ASP A 33 8.88 15.27 6.92
CA ASP A 33 9.43 14.10 7.59
C ASP A 33 8.69 12.81 7.19
N LEU A 34 9.16 11.68 7.72
CA LEU A 34 8.54 10.36 7.52
C LEU A 34 7.06 10.35 7.90
N ARG A 35 6.66 11.12 8.92
CA ARG A 35 5.27 11.16 9.40
C ARG A 35 4.37 11.92 8.43
N ALA A 36 4.83 13.04 7.88
CA ALA A 36 4.11 13.80 6.87
C ALA A 36 3.87 12.96 5.61
N TYR A 37 4.93 12.31 5.10
CA TYR A 37 4.82 11.42 3.95
C TYR A 37 3.91 10.21 4.23
N GLY A 38 4.08 9.53 5.36
CA GLY A 38 3.24 8.39 5.73
C GLY A 38 1.76 8.78 5.85
N SER A 39 1.47 9.97 6.38
CA SER A 39 0.11 10.50 6.48
C SER A 39 -0.50 10.78 5.11
N ALA A 40 0.25 11.40 4.19
CA ALA A 40 -0.22 11.67 2.83
C ALA A 40 -0.40 10.39 2.01
N ILE A 41 0.47 9.40 2.17
CA ILE A 41 0.32 8.07 1.54
C ILE A 41 -0.91 7.35 2.08
N GLY A 42 -1.17 7.42 3.39
CA GLY A 42 -2.40 6.92 4.00
C GLY A 42 -3.66 7.62 3.46
N ALA A 43 -3.60 8.94 3.24
CA ALA A 43 -4.67 9.67 2.57
C ALA A 43 -4.90 9.14 1.14
N CYS A 44 -3.82 8.91 0.38
CA CYS A 44 -3.87 8.36 -0.97
C CYS A 44 -4.50 6.95 -0.99
N GLN A 45 -4.25 6.12 0.02
CA GLN A 45 -4.91 4.83 0.17
C GLN A 45 -6.44 4.97 0.23
N GLN A 46 -6.93 5.87 1.09
CA GLN A 46 -8.37 6.09 1.25
C GLN A 46 -9.00 6.68 -0.02
N GLY A 47 -8.27 7.56 -0.70
CA GLY A 47 -8.65 8.13 -2.00
C GLY A 47 -8.42 7.21 -3.20
N PHE A 48 -7.94 5.98 -3.00
CA PHE A 48 -7.61 5.01 -4.05
C PHE A 48 -6.57 5.50 -5.09
N GLN A 49 -5.75 6.49 -4.70
CA GLN A 49 -4.76 7.13 -5.56
C GLN A 49 -3.41 6.41 -5.48
N TRP A 50 -3.36 5.17 -5.96
CA TRP A 50 -2.15 4.35 -5.91
C TRP A 50 -0.98 4.98 -6.69
N GLN A 51 -1.24 5.60 -7.85
CA GLN A 51 -0.18 6.27 -8.63
C GLN A 51 0.50 7.37 -7.80
N MET A 52 -0.31 8.15 -7.09
CA MET A 52 0.19 9.25 -6.27
C MET A 52 0.96 8.75 -5.05
N GLY A 53 0.53 7.63 -4.47
CA GLY A 53 1.30 6.94 -3.44
C GLY A 53 2.71 6.56 -3.90
N PHE A 54 2.87 6.06 -5.14
CA PHE A 54 4.19 5.78 -5.71
C PHE A 54 5.05 7.04 -5.94
N VAL A 55 4.43 8.13 -6.40
CA VAL A 55 5.13 9.42 -6.53
C VAL A 55 5.68 9.86 -5.18
N LEU A 56 4.85 9.81 -4.13
CA LEU A 56 5.27 10.15 -2.77
C LEU A 56 6.37 9.23 -2.23
N LEU A 57 6.30 7.92 -2.48
CA LEU A 57 7.39 6.99 -2.12
C LEU A 57 8.72 7.39 -2.78
N ARG A 58 8.69 7.76 -4.06
CA ARG A 58 9.88 8.13 -4.81
C ARG A 58 10.46 9.45 -4.30
N GLU A 59 9.61 10.44 -4.03
CA GLU A 59 10.02 11.70 -3.42
C GLU A 59 10.67 11.47 -2.05
N MET A 60 10.04 10.63 -1.22
CA MET A 60 10.54 10.29 0.11
C MET A 60 11.93 9.64 0.04
N ARG A 61 12.14 8.70 -0.88
CA ARG A 61 13.48 8.12 -1.16
C ARG A 61 14.48 9.17 -1.63
N GLY A 62 14.04 10.12 -2.48
CA GLY A 62 14.86 11.25 -2.95
C GLY A 62 15.32 12.16 -1.79
N GLN A 63 14.51 12.29 -0.75
CA GLN A 63 14.86 13.00 0.49
C GLN A 63 15.70 12.16 1.48
N ARG A 64 16.19 10.99 1.06
CA ARG A 64 16.91 10.02 1.90
C ARG A 64 16.09 9.49 3.09
N LEU A 65 14.76 9.51 2.97
CA LEU A 65 13.85 8.91 3.93
C LEU A 65 13.50 7.49 3.47
N THR A 66 13.60 6.52 4.38
CA THR A 66 13.32 5.12 4.09
C THR A 66 11.83 4.82 4.24
N PRO A 67 11.13 4.35 3.19
CA PRO A 67 9.76 3.86 3.29
C PRO A 67 9.61 2.80 4.36
N ASN A 68 8.62 2.98 5.23
CA ASN A 68 8.29 1.97 6.24
C ASN A 68 7.19 1.03 5.72
N LEU A 69 6.88 0.00 6.51
CA LEU A 69 5.82 -0.96 6.24
C LEU A 69 4.46 -0.28 5.96
N ILE A 70 4.15 0.81 6.68
CA ILE A 70 2.88 1.54 6.53
C ILE A 70 2.77 2.13 5.12
N CYS A 71 3.83 2.74 4.59
CA CYS A 71 3.83 3.29 3.24
C CYS A 71 3.55 2.20 2.18
N HIS A 72 4.23 1.06 2.28
CA HIS A 72 4.05 -0.05 1.34
C HIS A 72 2.67 -0.70 1.46
N SER A 73 2.19 -1.01 2.66
CA SER A 73 0.85 -1.60 2.88
C SER A 73 -0.27 -0.68 2.41
N SER A 74 -0.13 0.63 2.60
CA SER A 74 -1.08 1.64 2.12
C SER A 74 -1.21 1.63 0.60
N ILE A 75 -0.08 1.55 -0.12
CA ILE A 75 -0.08 1.48 -1.60
C ILE A 75 -0.64 0.14 -2.09
N ILE A 76 -0.25 -0.97 -1.47
CA ILE A 76 -0.79 -2.29 -1.77
C ILE A 76 -2.32 -2.29 -1.65
N SER A 77 -2.84 -1.72 -0.56
CA SER A 77 -4.28 -1.59 -0.32
C SER A 77 -4.96 -0.69 -1.37
N ALA A 78 -4.32 0.42 -1.76
CA ALA A 78 -4.82 1.32 -2.80
C ALA A 78 -4.90 0.60 -4.17
N CYS A 79 -3.84 -0.13 -4.54
CA CYS A 79 -3.75 -0.92 -5.77
C CYS A 79 -4.83 -2.02 -5.80
N ALA A 80 -4.98 -2.74 -4.68
CA ALA A 80 -5.96 -3.82 -4.55
C ALA A 80 -7.39 -3.34 -4.78
N ARG A 81 -7.75 -2.19 -4.20
CA ARG A 81 -9.08 -1.61 -4.36
C ARG A 81 -9.36 -1.13 -5.80
N ARG A 82 -8.34 -0.83 -6.60
CA ARG A 82 -8.43 -0.46 -8.03
C ARG A 82 -8.17 -1.62 -8.98
N SER A 83 -8.13 -2.86 -8.46
CA SER A 83 -7.85 -4.09 -9.21
C SER A 83 -6.52 -4.06 -9.98
N GLN A 84 -5.55 -3.27 -9.49
CA GLN A 84 -4.21 -3.17 -10.08
C GLN A 84 -3.29 -4.22 -9.46
N TRP A 85 -3.54 -5.49 -9.80
CA TRP A 85 -2.83 -6.63 -9.23
C TRP A 85 -1.33 -6.61 -9.51
N SER A 86 -0.92 -6.16 -10.70
CA SER A 86 0.49 -6.11 -11.12
C SER A 86 1.30 -5.17 -10.22
N TRP A 87 0.78 -3.97 -9.96
CA TRP A 87 1.39 -2.99 -9.08
C TRP A 87 1.33 -3.41 -7.61
N ALA A 88 0.22 -4.01 -7.16
CA ALA A 88 0.10 -4.55 -5.80
C ALA A 88 1.18 -5.62 -5.53
N LEU A 89 1.35 -6.57 -6.45
CA LEU A 89 2.38 -7.61 -6.39
C LEU A 89 3.79 -7.04 -6.43
N HIS A 90 4.03 -6.05 -7.29
CA HIS A 90 5.32 -5.38 -7.37
C HIS A 90 5.70 -4.72 -6.05
N THR A 91 4.80 -3.92 -5.46
CA THR A 91 5.04 -3.27 -4.15
C THR A 91 5.20 -4.29 -3.02
N PHE A 92 4.46 -5.40 -3.06
CA PHE A 92 4.58 -6.47 -2.09
C PHE A 92 5.95 -7.15 -2.16
N ASN A 93 6.43 -7.46 -3.37
CA ASN A 93 7.75 -8.04 -3.58
C ASN A 93 8.88 -7.06 -3.22
N GLU A 94 8.71 -5.75 -3.49
CA GLU A 94 9.65 -4.73 -3.02
C GLU A 94 9.74 -4.72 -1.48
N ALA A 95 8.60 -4.71 -0.79
CA ALA A 95 8.57 -4.72 0.66
C ALA A 95 9.20 -5.99 1.25
N ARG A 96 9.00 -7.13 0.59
CA ARG A 96 9.66 -8.40 0.93
C ARG A 96 11.18 -8.33 0.74
N ALA A 97 11.65 -7.77 -0.38
CA ALA A 97 13.09 -7.60 -0.64
C ALA A 97 13.76 -6.69 0.40
N MET A 98 13.00 -5.76 0.99
CA MET A 98 13.44 -4.91 2.10
C MET A 98 13.34 -5.58 3.48
N ASN A 99 13.04 -6.89 3.54
CA ASN A 99 12.80 -7.65 4.78
C ASN A 99 11.73 -7.01 5.70
N LEU A 100 10.77 -6.29 5.11
CA LEU A 100 9.65 -5.73 5.87
C LEU A 100 8.69 -6.87 6.24
N LYS A 101 8.35 -6.96 7.52
CA LYS A 101 7.38 -7.95 8.02
C LYS A 101 5.97 -7.52 7.62
N LEU A 102 5.55 -7.92 6.43
CA LEU A 102 4.22 -7.66 5.89
C LEU A 102 3.16 -8.29 6.79
N ASP A 103 2.08 -7.55 7.03
CA ASP A 103 0.99 -7.96 7.90
C ASP A 103 -0.12 -8.69 7.13
N VAL A 104 -1.08 -9.26 7.87
CA VAL A 104 -2.25 -9.94 7.30
C VAL A 104 -2.98 -9.04 6.31
N ALA A 105 -3.06 -7.73 6.58
CA ALA A 105 -3.75 -6.77 5.73
C ALA A 105 -3.08 -6.62 4.35
N ALA A 106 -1.74 -6.59 4.28
CA ALA A 106 -1.01 -6.56 3.02
C ALA A 106 -1.23 -7.83 2.20
N PHE A 107 -1.13 -9.01 2.82
CA PHE A 107 -1.40 -10.29 2.15
C PHE A 107 -2.85 -10.36 1.62
N SER A 108 -3.82 -10.01 2.46
CA SER A 108 -5.25 -9.99 2.11
C SER A 108 -5.52 -9.07 0.93
N SER A 109 -4.90 -7.88 0.93
CA SER A 109 -5.05 -6.89 -0.13
C SER A 109 -4.47 -7.40 -1.45
N VAL A 110 -3.26 -7.97 -1.46
CA VAL A 110 -2.68 -8.54 -2.70
C VAL A 110 -3.51 -9.71 -3.22
N MET A 111 -3.95 -10.63 -2.36
CA MET A 111 -4.77 -11.76 -2.79
C MET A 111 -6.11 -11.30 -3.38
N GLY A 112 -6.79 -10.33 -2.76
CA GLY A 112 -8.00 -9.74 -3.32
C GLY A 112 -7.76 -9.00 -4.64
N ALA A 113 -6.57 -8.41 -4.84
CA ALA A 113 -6.18 -7.86 -6.13
C ALA A 113 -5.99 -8.95 -7.19
N CYS A 114 -5.30 -10.04 -6.83
CA CYS A 114 -5.05 -11.19 -7.70
C CYS A 114 -6.32 -11.91 -8.13
N GLU A 115 -7.31 -12.03 -7.24
CA GLU A 115 -8.63 -12.57 -7.54
C GLU A 115 -9.31 -11.80 -8.67
N ARG A 116 -9.37 -10.47 -8.54
CA ARG A 116 -9.96 -9.60 -9.57
C ARG A 116 -9.15 -9.55 -10.87
N GLY A 117 -7.87 -9.91 -10.79
CA GLY A 117 -6.98 -10.04 -11.94
C GLY A 117 -6.99 -11.40 -12.61
N SER A 118 -7.81 -12.35 -12.14
CA SER A 118 -7.80 -13.77 -12.56
C SER A 118 -6.40 -14.39 -12.46
N ARG A 119 -5.61 -14.03 -11.43
CA ARG A 119 -4.26 -14.59 -11.21
C ARG A 119 -4.28 -15.60 -10.07
N GLY A 120 -5.05 -16.67 -10.24
CA GLY A 120 -5.28 -17.68 -9.21
C GLY A 120 -4.00 -18.36 -8.73
N ARG A 121 -3.11 -18.71 -9.67
CA ARG A 121 -1.82 -19.34 -9.34
C ARG A 121 -0.98 -18.50 -8.38
N VAL A 122 -0.91 -17.18 -8.59
CA VAL A 122 -0.12 -16.28 -7.75
C VAL A 122 -0.77 -16.08 -6.38
N ALA A 123 -2.12 -16.03 -6.33
CA ALA A 123 -2.84 -15.98 -5.06
C ALA A 123 -2.59 -17.23 -4.21
N LEU A 124 -2.55 -18.42 -4.81
CA LEU A 124 -2.23 -19.67 -4.10
C LEU A 124 -0.81 -19.69 -3.54
N THR A 125 0.19 -19.29 -4.32
CA THR A 125 1.58 -19.24 -3.84
C THR A 125 1.73 -18.28 -2.65
N LEU A 126 1.05 -17.13 -2.70
CA LEU A 126 1.05 -16.18 -1.59
C LEU A 126 0.36 -16.73 -0.34
N MET A 127 -0.70 -17.54 -0.53
CA MET A 127 -1.42 -18.17 0.57
C MET A 127 -0.55 -19.22 1.29
N GLU A 128 0.18 -20.04 0.54
CA GLU A 128 1.13 -21.00 1.09
C GLU A 128 2.26 -20.30 1.87
N GLU A 129 2.81 -19.22 1.30
CA GLU A 129 3.84 -18.42 1.97
C GLU A 129 3.33 -17.75 3.25
N ALA A 130 2.10 -17.24 3.27
CA ALA A 130 1.50 -16.66 4.47
C ALA A 130 1.33 -17.71 5.58
N LYS A 131 0.93 -18.94 5.20
CA LYS A 131 0.79 -20.07 6.12
C LYS A 131 2.13 -20.47 6.72
N LEU A 132 3.19 -20.52 5.91
CA LEU A 132 4.56 -20.77 6.37
C LEU A 132 5.08 -19.66 7.29
N SER A 133 4.65 -18.42 7.05
CA SER A 133 5.02 -17.26 7.86
C SER A 133 4.22 -17.15 9.17
N SER A 134 3.40 -18.16 9.51
CA SER A 134 2.48 -18.16 10.67
C SER A 134 1.51 -16.98 10.71
N VAL A 135 1.20 -16.41 9.54
CA VAL A 135 0.22 -15.34 9.40
C VAL A 135 -1.16 -15.98 9.33
N GLN A 136 -2.02 -15.73 10.32
CA GLN A 136 -3.40 -16.20 10.27
C GLN A 136 -4.17 -15.39 9.22
N LEU A 137 -4.29 -15.97 8.03
CA LEU A 137 -5.13 -15.43 6.97
C LEU A 137 -6.60 -15.69 7.29
N ASP A 138 -7.44 -14.69 7.01
CA ASP A 138 -8.89 -14.80 7.19
C ASP A 138 -9.53 -15.69 6.10
N VAL A 139 -10.73 -16.20 6.40
CA VAL A 139 -11.53 -17.02 5.46
C VAL A 139 -11.74 -16.30 4.12
N ILE A 140 -11.82 -14.97 4.13
CA ILE A 140 -11.95 -14.13 2.93
C ILE A 140 -10.75 -14.32 1.99
N CYS A 141 -9.54 -14.48 2.52
CA CYS A 141 -8.34 -14.72 1.71
C CYS A 141 -8.37 -16.08 1.00
N TYR A 142 -8.84 -17.11 1.71
CA TYR A 142 -9.02 -18.45 1.17
C TYR A 142 -10.05 -18.46 0.04
N VAL A 143 -11.20 -17.81 0.25
CA VAL A 143 -12.25 -17.68 -0.77
C VAL A 143 -11.74 -16.92 -1.98
N ALA A 144 -11.00 -15.82 -1.78
CA ALA A 144 -10.43 -15.03 -2.86
C ALA A 144 -9.42 -15.85 -3.70
N ALA A 145 -8.53 -16.60 -3.06
CA ALA A 145 -7.56 -17.44 -3.77
C ALA A 145 -8.23 -18.58 -4.56
N VAL A 146 -9.22 -19.27 -3.97
CA VAL A 146 -9.96 -20.34 -4.65
C VAL A 146 -10.80 -19.80 -5.81
N SER A 147 -11.43 -18.64 -5.63
CA SER A 147 -12.24 -17.99 -6.66
C SER A 147 -11.36 -17.53 -7.83
N ALA A 148 -10.20 -16.94 -7.54
CA ALA A 148 -9.21 -16.56 -8.55
C ALA A 148 -8.80 -17.72 -9.46
N CYS A 149 -8.70 -18.94 -8.93
CA CYS A 149 -8.36 -20.14 -9.70
C CYS A 149 -9.49 -20.65 -10.59
N ARG A 150 -10.76 -20.38 -10.24
CA ARG A 150 -11.91 -20.79 -11.06
C ARG A 150 -12.06 -19.98 -12.33
N TYR A 151 -11.54 -18.75 -12.36
CA TYR A 151 -11.60 -17.84 -13.51
C TYR A 151 -10.32 -17.86 -14.37
N ASP A 152 -9.31 -18.65 -14.00
CA ASP A 152 -8.02 -18.80 -14.70
C ASP A 152 -8.05 -19.99 -15.70
N GLY A 153 -9.26 -20.48 -16.05
CA GLY A 153 -9.51 -21.65 -16.89
C GLY A 153 -10.45 -21.37 -18.05
#